data_AF-A0A938N2Z5-F1
#
_entry.id   AF-A0A938N2Z5-F1
#
_cell.length_a   1.000
_cell.length_b   1.000
_cell.length_c   1.000
_cell.angle_alpha   90.00
_cell.angle_beta   90.00
_cell.angle_gamma   90.00
#
_symmetry.space_group_name_H-M   'P 1'
#
loop_
_entity.id
_entity.type
_entity.pdbx_description
1 polymer ?
#
loop_
_entity_poly.entity_id
_entity_poly.type
_entity_poly.pdbx_seq_one_letter_code
_entity_poly.pdbx_strand_id
1 'polypeptide(L)'
;MLRSSASHRPRPRGFTMIEMVMSLMVLGIVTTAAGALIVLSARMWPGRAIDTGGGALSAALGQLAEDLAQATAVDGVAGNWVQFVVPDRDGDGRAETVVYNWSGKAGDPLLRQLSGYRANAVTGPLDSFRLTAATRQERIPASGKLVESASTALLDAAALGGGDVAVSSSGSAWGYVSTPSLPAGTVSWSIDRVRLCVRSSFNADDSFRVRVLAVSGLGLPSGAILADVVVLESALSSSMAWHDVPIAVTGLPAGASIAVCLIHASGSGESCRVAANLLGPPPATARVVSSTTGGSVWALQPSAVLSMRVFGTTSSLSTPAVATTRLGQIVISARASGAAGRTVTQGAILRNRPALP
;
A
#
# COMPACT_ATOMS: atom_id res chain seq x y z
N MET A 1 -38.08 18.80 54.15
CA MET A 1 -36.96 19.76 54.30
C MET A 1 -36.82 20.54 53.00
N LEU A 2 -37.27 21.80 52.98
CA LEU A 2 -37.17 22.73 51.85
C LEU A 2 -36.14 23.82 52.23
N ARG A 3 -35.06 24.00 51.45
CA ARG A 3 -34.16 25.15 51.55
C ARG A 3 -34.49 26.14 50.43
N SER A 4 -35.09 27.26 50.83
CA SER A 4 -35.28 28.47 50.03
C SER A 4 -33.92 29.17 49.83
N SER A 5 -33.51 29.39 48.58
CA SER A 5 -32.35 30.20 48.21
C SER A 5 -32.86 31.45 47.49
N ALA A 6 -32.71 32.60 48.13
CA ALA A 6 -33.19 33.89 47.63
C ALA A 6 -32.25 34.44 46.55
N SER A 7 -32.77 34.62 45.34
CA SER A 7 -32.06 35.28 44.24
C SER A 7 -31.99 36.80 44.46
N HIS A 8 -30.80 37.32 44.77
CA HIS A 8 -30.53 38.75 44.77
C HIS A 8 -30.42 39.24 43.33
N ARG A 9 -31.38 40.05 42.86
CA ARG A 9 -31.28 40.75 41.58
C ARG A 9 -30.28 41.91 41.73
N PRO A 10 -29.17 41.94 40.98
CA PRO A 10 -28.25 43.07 41.02
C PRO A 10 -28.97 44.33 40.49
N ARG A 11 -28.89 45.42 41.25
CA ARG A 11 -29.40 46.72 40.82
C ARG A 11 -28.48 47.29 39.73
N PRO A 12 -29.02 47.85 38.63
CA PRO A 12 -28.20 48.50 37.62
C PRO A 12 -27.50 49.71 38.23
N ARG A 13 -26.17 49.72 38.17
CA ARG A 13 -25.35 50.88 38.54
C ARG A 13 -25.33 51.81 37.33
N GLY A 14 -25.81 53.04 37.51
CA GLY A 14 -25.68 54.09 36.50
C GLY A 14 -24.20 54.42 36.28
N PHE A 15 -23.84 54.67 35.01
CA PHE A 15 -22.49 55.07 34.64
C PHE A 15 -22.10 56.36 35.35
N THR A 16 -20.89 56.37 35.90
CA THR A 16 -20.35 57.57 36.52
C THR A 16 -20.01 58.61 35.43
N MET A 17 -20.07 59.90 35.74
CA MET A 17 -19.71 60.97 34.78
C MET A 17 -18.31 60.75 34.20
N ILE A 18 -17.38 60.21 35.00
CA ILE A 18 -16.01 59.92 34.56
C ILE A 18 -15.94 58.73 33.58
N GLU A 19 -16.82 57.73 33.71
CA GLU A 19 -16.97 56.61 32.75
C GLU A 19 -17.47 57.08 31.38
N MET A 20 -18.42 58.02 31.36
CA MET A 20 -18.89 58.64 30.12
C MET A 20 -17.77 59.42 29.42
N VAL A 21 -16.98 60.19 30.19
CA VAL A 21 -15.84 60.95 29.64
C VAL A 21 -14.75 60.02 29.09
N MET A 22 -14.41 58.94 29.81
CA MET A 22 -13.44 57.95 29.34
C MET A 22 -13.94 57.21 28.09
N SER A 23 -15.23 56.86 28.04
CA SER A 23 -15.83 56.21 26.87
C SER A 23 -15.78 57.10 25.63
N LEU A 24 -16.04 58.40 25.79
CA LEU A 24 -15.94 59.38 24.70
C LEU A 24 -14.49 59.56 24.22
N MET A 25 -13.50 59.57 25.13
CA MET A 25 -12.08 59.62 24.74
C MET A 25 -11.66 58.38 23.93
N VAL A 26 -12.02 57.18 24.40
CA VAL A 26 -11.69 55.94 23.68
C VAL A 26 -12.36 55.91 22.30
N LEU A 27 -13.61 56.33 22.20
CA LEU A 27 -14.32 56.41 20.92
C LEU A 27 -13.64 57.39 19.95
N GLY A 28 -13.16 58.53 20.42
CA GLY A 28 -12.42 59.51 19.61
C GLY A 28 -11.10 58.96 19.05
N ILE A 29 -10.36 58.19 19.84
CA ILE A 29 -9.12 57.55 19.39
C ILE A 29 -9.44 56.52 18.29
N VAL A 30 -10.47 55.69 18.50
CA VAL A 30 -10.87 54.64 17.55
C VAL A 30 -11.34 55.24 16.22
N THR A 31 -12.16 56.29 16.24
CA THR A 31 -12.64 56.93 15.01
C THR A 31 -11.52 57.62 14.24
N THR A 32 -10.55 58.23 14.93
CA THR A 32 -9.37 58.83 14.30
C THR A 32 -8.48 57.77 13.63
N ALA A 33 -8.25 56.64 14.30
CA ALA A 33 -7.50 55.53 13.74
C ALA A 33 -8.18 54.90 12.51
N ALA A 34 -9.51 54.74 12.56
CA ALA A 34 -10.29 54.28 11.41
C ALA A 34 -10.21 55.25 10.22
N GLY A 35 -10.27 56.57 10.47
CA GLY A 35 -10.07 57.60 9.45
C GLY A 35 -8.69 57.53 8.79
N ALA A 36 -7.63 57.34 9.58
CA ALA A 36 -6.28 57.19 9.06
C ALA A 36 -6.12 55.92 8.19
N LEU A 37 -6.74 54.81 8.57
CA LEU A 37 -6.77 53.58 7.77
C LEU A 37 -7.51 53.78 6.43
N ILE A 38 -8.62 54.51 6.41
CA ILE A 38 -9.34 54.83 5.16
C ILE A 38 -8.47 55.68 4.24
N VAL A 39 -7.77 56.69 4.77
CA VAL A 39 -6.86 57.54 3.97
C VAL A 39 -5.67 56.75 3.43
N LEU A 40 -5.08 55.84 4.22
CA LEU A 40 -4.03 54.95 3.75
C LEU A 40 -4.54 53.99 2.67
N SER A 41 -5.73 53.43 2.84
CA SER A 41 -6.37 52.53 1.86
C SER A 41 -6.70 53.27 0.56
N ALA A 42 -7.17 54.52 0.65
CA ALA A 42 -7.43 55.37 -0.50
C ALA A 42 -6.15 55.78 -1.24
N ARG A 43 -5.03 55.96 -0.53
CA ARG A 43 -3.71 56.24 -1.14
C ARG A 43 -3.06 55.00 -1.76
N MET A 44 -3.40 53.80 -1.28
CA MET A 44 -3.06 52.54 -1.96
C MET A 44 -3.88 52.31 -3.23
N TRP A 45 -4.81 53.21 -3.55
CA TRP A 45 -5.48 53.31 -4.84
C TRP A 45 -4.89 54.45 -5.68
N PRO A 46 -3.62 54.40 -6.11
CA PRO A 46 -3.14 55.35 -7.09
C PRO A 46 -4.00 55.19 -8.35
N GLY A 47 -4.63 56.28 -8.78
CA GLY A 47 -5.11 56.48 -10.14
C GLY A 47 -3.92 56.30 -11.07
N ARG A 48 -3.67 55.04 -11.43
CA ARG A 48 -2.51 54.60 -12.18
C ARG A 48 -2.74 55.12 -13.60
N ALA A 49 -1.93 56.07 -14.05
CA ALA A 49 -1.63 56.19 -15.47
C ALA A 49 -0.93 54.87 -15.82
N ILE A 50 -1.74 53.92 -16.28
CA ILE A 50 -1.38 52.52 -16.39
C ILE A 50 -0.36 52.44 -17.52
N ASP A 51 0.81 51.85 -17.22
CA ASP A 51 1.59 51.14 -18.21
C ASP A 51 0.73 49.94 -18.66
N THR A 52 -0.25 50.22 -19.53
CA THR A 52 -1.50 49.44 -19.73
C THR A 52 -1.28 48.00 -20.15
N GLY A 53 -0.18 47.72 -20.83
CA GLY A 53 0.10 46.37 -21.34
C GLY A 53 0.84 45.47 -20.36
N GLY A 54 1.90 45.98 -19.73
CA GLY A 54 2.88 45.15 -19.02
C GLY A 54 2.38 44.61 -17.68
N GLY A 55 1.76 45.47 -16.86
CA GLY A 55 1.29 45.07 -15.53
C GLY A 55 0.11 44.09 -15.59
N ALA A 56 -0.83 44.33 -16.51
CA ALA A 56 -1.99 43.45 -16.70
C ALA A 56 -1.58 42.07 -17.22
N LEU A 57 -0.65 42.02 -18.19
CA LEU A 57 -0.11 40.75 -18.69
C LEU A 57 0.57 39.96 -17.58
N SER A 58 1.45 40.60 -16.80
CA SER A 58 2.15 39.92 -15.70
C SER A 58 1.20 39.39 -14.63
N ALA A 59 0.13 40.12 -14.31
CA ALA A 59 -0.88 39.66 -13.36
C ALA A 59 -1.64 38.43 -13.88
N ALA A 60 -2.01 38.43 -15.16
CA ALA A 60 -2.72 37.30 -15.79
C ALA A 60 -1.86 36.03 -15.88
N LEU A 61 -0.57 36.17 -16.23
CA LEU A 61 0.37 35.04 -16.22
C LEU A 61 0.62 34.53 -14.79
N GLY A 62 0.63 35.44 -13.80
CA GLY A 62 0.67 35.11 -12.38
C GLY A 62 -0.50 34.24 -11.97
N GLN A 63 -1.72 34.64 -12.34
CA GLN A 63 -2.93 33.88 -12.08
C GLN A 63 -2.90 32.48 -12.73
N LEU A 64 -2.47 32.39 -13.99
CA LEU A 64 -2.29 31.09 -14.67
C LEU A 64 -1.28 30.20 -13.94
N ALA A 65 -0.15 30.77 -13.51
CA ALA A 65 0.88 30.03 -12.79
C ALA A 65 0.40 29.54 -11.41
N GLU A 66 -0.39 30.35 -10.70
CA GLU A 66 -1.01 29.98 -9.43
C GLU A 66 -2.06 28.87 -9.59
N ASP A 67 -2.91 28.97 -10.62
CA ASP A 67 -3.88 27.93 -10.93
C ASP A 67 -3.17 26.60 -11.26
N LEU A 68 -2.13 26.64 -12.11
CA LEU A 68 -1.32 25.46 -12.44
C LEU A 68 -0.58 24.88 -11.22
N ALA A 69 -0.12 25.72 -10.29
CA ALA A 69 0.54 25.25 -9.08
C ALA A 69 -0.41 24.44 -8.16
N GLN A 70 -1.72 24.68 -8.26
CA GLN A 70 -2.77 23.96 -7.55
C GLN A 70 -3.35 22.77 -8.32
N ALA A 71 -2.96 22.56 -9.58
CA ALA A 71 -3.50 21.50 -10.42
C ALA A 71 -3.31 20.11 -9.79
N THR A 72 -4.38 19.32 -9.71
CA THR A 72 -4.38 17.91 -9.24
C THR A 72 -4.32 16.93 -10.41
N ALA A 73 -4.81 17.33 -11.57
CA ALA A 73 -4.71 16.60 -12.83
C ALA A 73 -4.50 17.58 -13.99
N VAL A 74 -3.86 17.14 -15.07
CA VAL A 74 -3.69 17.93 -16.30
C VAL A 74 -4.21 17.08 -17.45
N ASP A 75 -5.32 17.51 -18.05
CA ASP A 75 -6.00 16.75 -19.11
C ASP A 75 -5.34 16.99 -20.47
N GLY A 76 -4.68 18.14 -20.65
CA GLY A 76 -3.92 18.44 -21.86
C GLY A 76 -3.16 19.75 -21.80
N VAL A 77 -2.02 19.77 -22.50
CA VAL A 77 -1.18 20.95 -22.72
C VAL A 77 -0.80 20.98 -24.20
N ALA A 78 -1.02 22.12 -24.84
CA ALA A 78 -0.43 22.43 -26.15
C ALA A 78 0.25 23.80 -26.09
N GLY A 79 0.85 24.22 -27.20
CA GLY A 79 1.58 25.50 -27.27
C GLY A 79 0.72 26.71 -26.91
N ASN A 80 -0.58 26.69 -27.15
CA ASN A 80 -1.47 27.83 -26.98
C ASN A 80 -2.64 27.60 -26.00
N TRP A 81 -2.74 26.42 -25.39
CA TRP A 81 -3.79 26.11 -24.43
C TRP A 81 -3.35 25.10 -23.38
N VAL A 82 -4.02 25.13 -22.22
CA VAL A 82 -3.86 24.13 -21.16
C VAL A 82 -5.20 23.91 -20.46
N GLN A 83 -5.52 22.65 -20.20
CA GLN A 83 -6.68 22.22 -19.42
C GLN A 83 -6.21 21.36 -18.25
N PHE A 84 -6.75 21.67 -17.08
CA PHE A 84 -6.38 20.99 -15.84
C PHE A 84 -7.51 21.06 -14.82
N VAL A 85 -7.40 20.21 -13.81
CA VAL A 85 -8.33 20.15 -12.69
C VAL A 85 -7.64 20.74 -11.47
N VAL A 86 -8.36 21.57 -10.73
CA VAL A 86 -7.95 22.11 -9.42
C VAL A 86 -8.91 21.58 -8.34
N PRO A 87 -8.48 21.56 -7.05
CA PRO A 87 -9.40 21.27 -5.95
C PRO A 87 -10.60 22.23 -5.98
N ASP A 88 -11.70 21.80 -5.37
CA ASP A 88 -12.88 22.63 -5.13
C ASP A 88 -12.49 23.95 -4.42
N ARG A 89 -12.81 25.10 -5.03
CA ARG A 89 -12.54 26.44 -4.47
C ARG A 89 -13.81 27.17 -4.04
N ASP A 90 -14.98 26.78 -4.55
CA ASP A 90 -16.26 27.42 -4.24
C ASP A 90 -17.05 26.71 -3.13
N GLY A 91 -16.62 25.50 -2.75
CA GLY A 91 -17.15 24.72 -1.64
C GLY A 91 -18.34 23.83 -2.02
N ASP A 92 -18.57 23.56 -3.30
CA ASP A 92 -19.67 22.70 -3.77
C ASP A 92 -19.35 21.18 -3.70
N GLY A 93 -18.14 20.82 -3.29
CA GLY A 93 -17.65 19.45 -3.18
C GLY A 93 -17.13 18.85 -4.49
N ARG A 94 -17.01 19.63 -5.58
CA ARG A 94 -16.57 19.16 -6.89
C ARG A 94 -15.27 19.85 -7.30
N ALA A 95 -14.35 19.06 -7.84
CA ALA A 95 -13.14 19.62 -8.44
C ALA A 95 -13.48 20.45 -9.69
N GLU A 96 -12.76 21.55 -9.90
CA GLU A 96 -13.02 22.48 -11.00
C GLU A 96 -12.10 22.22 -12.19
N THR A 97 -12.66 22.17 -13.40
CA THR A 97 -11.86 22.20 -14.63
C THR A 97 -11.58 23.65 -15.02
N VAL A 98 -10.29 23.96 -15.21
CA VAL A 98 -9.82 25.27 -15.65
C VAL A 98 -9.19 25.11 -17.04
N VAL A 99 -9.62 25.95 -17.98
CA VAL A 99 -9.07 26.01 -19.34
C VAL A 99 -8.51 27.39 -19.58
N TYR A 100 -7.25 27.46 -19.99
CA TYR A 100 -6.66 28.65 -20.58
C TYR A 100 -6.43 28.42 -22.06
N ASN A 101 -6.89 29.34 -22.90
CA ASN A 101 -6.81 29.19 -24.35
C ASN A 101 -6.53 30.54 -25.03
N TRP A 102 -5.55 30.53 -25.92
CA TRP A 102 -5.27 31.61 -26.85
C TRP A 102 -5.46 31.10 -28.29
N SER A 103 -6.14 31.88 -29.13
CA SER A 103 -6.53 31.43 -30.48
C SER A 103 -5.35 31.16 -31.42
N GLY A 104 -4.16 31.65 -31.09
CA GLY A 104 -3.00 31.64 -31.97
C GLY A 104 -2.88 32.86 -32.88
N LYS A 105 -3.87 33.77 -32.88
CA LYS A 105 -3.89 34.96 -33.74
C LYS A 105 -3.44 36.20 -32.96
N ALA A 106 -2.53 36.96 -33.55
CA ALA A 106 -2.10 38.23 -32.98
C ALA A 106 -3.30 39.19 -32.86
N GLY A 107 -3.42 39.86 -31.72
CA GLY A 107 -4.55 40.72 -31.37
C GLY A 107 -5.59 40.04 -30.49
N ASP A 108 -5.65 38.70 -30.45
CA ASP A 108 -6.60 38.00 -29.60
C ASP A 108 -6.09 37.91 -28.14
N PRO A 109 -6.97 38.04 -27.14
CA PRO A 109 -6.60 37.90 -25.74
C PRO A 109 -6.47 36.43 -25.33
N LEU A 110 -5.73 36.17 -24.25
CA LEU A 110 -5.81 34.90 -23.52
C LEU A 110 -7.16 34.83 -22.79
N LEU A 111 -7.89 33.75 -23.02
CA LEU A 111 -9.16 33.44 -22.36
C LEU A 111 -8.94 32.44 -21.22
N ARG A 112 -9.67 32.62 -20.12
CA ARG A 112 -9.80 31.67 -19.01
C ARG A 112 -11.24 31.22 -18.88
N GLN A 113 -11.45 29.93 -18.73
CA GLN A 113 -12.78 29.33 -18.54
C GLN A 113 -12.75 28.39 -17.34
N LEU A 114 -13.79 28.46 -16.51
CA LEU A 114 -14.10 27.50 -15.45
C LEU A 114 -15.24 26.60 -15.90
N SER A 115 -15.27 25.35 -15.41
CA SER A 115 -16.37 24.40 -15.63
C SER A 115 -17.74 25.07 -15.39
N GLY A 116 -18.62 25.04 -16.39
CA GLY A 116 -19.96 25.63 -16.30
C GLY A 116 -20.05 27.15 -16.50
N TYR A 117 -18.93 27.87 -16.63
CA TYR A 117 -18.90 29.31 -16.87
C TYR A 117 -18.49 29.66 -18.31
N ARG A 118 -18.87 30.87 -18.75
CA ARG A 118 -18.37 31.43 -20.01
C ARG A 118 -16.89 31.80 -19.89
N ALA A 119 -16.15 31.64 -20.99
CA ALA A 119 -14.76 32.05 -21.07
C ALA A 119 -14.65 33.59 -20.97
N ASN A 120 -13.74 34.07 -20.13
CA ASN A 120 -13.48 35.48 -19.90
C ASN A 120 -12.05 35.83 -20.32
N ALA A 121 -11.86 36.97 -20.96
CA ALA A 121 -10.54 37.48 -21.28
C ALA A 121 -9.80 37.88 -19.99
N VAL A 122 -8.62 37.31 -19.78
CA VAL A 122 -7.75 37.63 -18.62
C VAL A 122 -6.60 38.56 -18.98
N THR A 123 -6.39 38.81 -20.27
CA THR A 123 -5.38 39.73 -20.81
C THR A 123 -6.01 40.65 -21.84
N GLY A 124 -5.30 41.74 -22.19
CA GLY A 124 -5.55 42.45 -23.44
C GLY A 124 -5.03 41.68 -24.66
N PRO A 125 -5.07 42.31 -25.86
CA PRO A 125 -4.52 41.75 -27.09
C PRO A 125 -3.07 41.26 -26.95
N LEU A 126 -2.79 40.04 -27.42
CA LEU A 126 -1.45 39.44 -27.43
C LEU A 126 -0.91 39.30 -28.86
N ASP A 127 0.39 39.53 -29.05
CA ASP A 127 1.10 39.20 -30.29
C ASP A 127 1.50 37.73 -30.32
N SER A 128 1.84 37.16 -29.14
CA SER A 128 2.22 35.76 -29.00
C SER A 128 1.92 35.23 -27.59
N PHE A 129 1.59 33.95 -27.51
CA PHE A 129 1.48 33.18 -26.28
C PHE A 129 1.99 31.75 -26.53
N ARG A 130 2.82 31.24 -25.62
CA ARG A 130 3.41 29.91 -25.70
C ARG A 130 3.49 29.24 -24.34
N LEU A 131 3.12 27.96 -24.30
CA LEU A 131 3.33 27.05 -23.18
C LEU A 131 4.36 25.99 -23.57
N THR A 132 5.28 25.70 -22.66
CA THR A 132 6.27 24.62 -22.82
C THR A 132 6.27 23.75 -21.58
N ALA A 133 5.84 22.49 -21.73
CA ALA A 133 5.84 21.50 -20.66
C ALA A 133 7.22 20.87 -20.46
N ALA A 134 7.70 20.85 -19.23
CA ALA A 134 8.86 20.08 -18.80
C ALA A 134 8.39 18.83 -18.05
N THR A 135 8.65 17.67 -18.63
CA THR A 135 8.27 16.37 -18.07
C THR A 135 9.46 15.69 -17.40
N ARG A 136 9.17 14.86 -16.39
CA ARG A 136 10.15 14.02 -15.71
C ARG A 136 9.60 12.60 -15.61
N GLN A 137 10.43 11.61 -15.93
CA GLN A 137 10.11 10.22 -15.60
C GLN A 137 10.28 9.99 -14.10
N GLU A 138 9.23 9.48 -13.46
CA GLU A 138 9.24 9.06 -12.07
C GLU A 138 8.87 7.57 -12.01
N ARG A 139 9.62 6.80 -11.23
CA ARG A 139 9.32 5.39 -10.98
C ARG A 139 8.43 5.31 -9.75
N ILE A 140 7.17 4.98 -9.95
CA ILE A 140 6.22 4.79 -8.85
C ILE A 140 6.16 3.29 -8.55
N PRO A 141 6.25 2.88 -7.27
CA PRO A 141 5.95 1.50 -6.90
C PRO A 141 4.49 1.22 -7.29
N ALA A 142 4.26 0.37 -8.28
CA ALA A 142 2.92 -0.11 -8.54
C ALA A 142 2.59 -1.21 -7.51
N SER A 143 1.30 -1.35 -7.18
CA SER A 143 0.83 -2.51 -6.42
C SER A 143 1.26 -3.77 -7.16
N GLY A 144 2.14 -4.54 -6.52
CA GLY A 144 2.71 -5.73 -7.12
C GLY A 144 1.66 -6.77 -7.48
N LYS A 145 1.76 -7.37 -8.65
CA LYS A 145 1.06 -8.62 -8.91
C LYS A 145 1.76 -9.71 -8.10
N LEU A 146 0.99 -10.59 -7.47
CA LEU A 146 1.54 -11.78 -6.84
C LEU A 146 2.17 -12.66 -7.93
N VAL A 147 3.45 -12.99 -7.77
CA VAL A 147 4.20 -13.88 -8.66
C VAL A 147 4.53 -15.14 -7.88
N GLU A 148 4.17 -16.27 -8.48
CA GLU A 148 4.44 -17.59 -7.92
C GLU A 148 5.76 -18.14 -8.46
N SER A 149 6.57 -18.76 -7.59
CA SER A 149 7.82 -19.42 -7.96
C SER A 149 7.57 -20.79 -8.59
N ALA A 150 8.61 -21.36 -9.20
CA ALA A 150 8.63 -22.81 -9.45
C ALA A 150 8.61 -23.59 -8.12
N SER A 151 8.17 -24.84 -8.17
CA SER A 151 8.20 -25.74 -7.02
C SER A 151 9.64 -26.05 -6.59
N THR A 152 9.94 -25.84 -5.30
CA THR A 152 11.26 -26.06 -4.69
C THR A 152 11.13 -26.80 -3.37
N ALA A 153 12.24 -27.34 -2.85
CA ALA A 153 12.24 -27.97 -1.54
C ALA A 153 12.14 -26.90 -0.43
N LEU A 154 11.05 -26.94 0.33
CA LEU A 154 10.77 -26.07 1.48
C LEU A 154 11.33 -26.66 2.79
N LEU A 155 11.41 -27.99 2.84
CA LEU A 155 12.10 -28.79 3.86
C LEU A 155 12.87 -29.89 3.15
N ASP A 156 14.14 -30.08 3.51
CA ASP A 156 14.95 -31.22 3.09
C ASP A 156 15.63 -31.85 4.32
N ALA A 157 15.09 -32.98 4.77
CA ALA A 157 15.64 -33.76 5.86
C ALA A 157 15.95 -35.17 5.36
N ALA A 158 17.18 -35.62 5.52
CA ALA A 158 17.61 -36.97 5.22
C ALA A 158 18.32 -37.56 6.44
N ALA A 159 17.81 -38.68 6.95
CA ALA A 159 18.48 -39.41 8.00
C ALA A 159 19.74 -40.06 7.43
N LEU A 160 20.91 -39.67 7.94
CA LEU A 160 22.16 -40.35 7.65
C LEU A 160 22.29 -41.52 8.64
N GLY A 161 22.31 -42.77 8.17
CA GLY A 161 22.40 -43.98 9.01
C GLY A 161 21.11 -44.82 9.00
N GLY A 162 21.27 -46.15 8.93
CA GLY A 162 20.25 -47.12 8.50
C GLY A 162 19.24 -47.60 9.55
N GLY A 163 18.69 -46.70 10.38
CA GLY A 163 17.57 -47.03 11.24
C GLY A 163 16.21 -46.86 10.55
N ASP A 164 15.17 -47.44 11.13
CA ASP A 164 13.79 -47.12 10.77
C ASP A 164 12.88 -47.06 12.01
N VAL A 165 11.75 -46.37 11.86
CA VAL A 165 10.68 -46.32 12.85
C VAL A 165 9.38 -46.77 12.21
N ALA A 166 8.56 -47.49 12.97
CA ALA A 166 7.26 -47.97 12.51
C ALA A 166 6.17 -46.94 12.75
N VAL A 167 5.22 -46.88 11.82
CA VAL A 167 3.89 -46.28 12.01
C VAL A 167 2.91 -47.44 12.18
N SER A 168 2.19 -47.52 13.28
CA SER A 168 1.46 -48.74 13.65
C SER A 168 0.10 -48.50 14.30
N SER A 169 -0.74 -49.54 14.26
CA SER A 169 -2.06 -49.61 14.92
C SER A 169 -2.01 -49.42 16.43
N SER A 170 -0.86 -49.69 17.07
CA SER A 170 -0.62 -49.46 18.51
C SER A 170 -0.48 -47.97 18.88
N GLY A 171 -0.80 -47.05 17.97
CA GLY A 171 -0.76 -45.61 18.17
C GLY A 171 0.59 -44.96 17.87
N SER A 172 1.56 -45.68 17.31
CA SER A 172 2.85 -45.08 16.93
C SER A 172 2.67 -44.20 15.70
N ALA A 173 2.97 -42.91 15.85
CA ALA A 173 2.97 -41.93 14.78
C ALA A 173 4.23 -41.07 14.84
N TRP A 174 4.67 -40.56 13.70
CA TRP A 174 5.92 -39.80 13.56
C TRP A 174 5.71 -38.61 12.63
N GLY A 175 6.48 -37.54 12.81
CA GLY A 175 6.39 -36.40 11.92
C GLY A 175 7.48 -35.37 12.13
N TYR A 176 7.42 -34.31 11.32
CA TYR A 176 8.20 -33.10 11.54
C TYR A 176 7.31 -31.91 11.82
N VAL A 177 7.75 -31.05 12.72
CA VAL A 177 7.33 -29.65 12.81
C VAL A 177 8.40 -28.81 12.13
N SER A 178 8.02 -27.94 11.21
CA SER A 178 8.97 -27.06 10.51
C SER A 178 8.40 -25.68 10.23
N THR A 179 9.28 -24.70 10.27
CA THR A 179 9.09 -23.35 9.74
C THR A 179 10.03 -23.19 8.55
N PRO A 180 9.54 -23.26 7.31
CA PRO A 180 10.41 -23.17 6.13
C PRO A 180 11.23 -21.89 6.10
N SER A 181 12.47 -21.96 5.63
CA SER A 181 13.27 -20.77 5.33
C SER A 181 12.88 -20.27 3.94
N LEU A 182 12.08 -19.21 3.88
CA LEU A 182 11.55 -18.67 2.63
C LEU A 182 12.41 -17.50 2.12
N PRO A 183 12.50 -17.29 0.79
CA PRO A 183 13.16 -16.11 0.23
C PRO A 183 12.57 -14.79 0.75
N ALA A 184 13.40 -13.76 0.85
CA ALA A 184 12.94 -12.43 1.26
C ALA A 184 11.84 -11.90 0.32
N GLY A 185 10.82 -11.26 0.90
CA GLY A 185 9.66 -10.75 0.15
C GLY A 185 8.57 -11.78 -0.15
N THR A 186 8.72 -13.03 0.31
CA THR A 186 7.63 -14.01 0.30
C THR A 186 6.47 -13.51 1.16
N VAL A 187 5.26 -13.51 0.60
CA VAL A 187 4.02 -13.12 1.29
C VAL A 187 3.25 -14.37 1.70
N SER A 188 3.17 -15.35 0.81
CA SER A 188 2.55 -16.64 1.07
C SER A 188 3.32 -17.77 0.39
N TRP A 189 3.02 -19.00 0.76
CA TRP A 189 3.58 -20.20 0.15
C TRP A 189 2.56 -21.33 0.17
N SER A 190 2.84 -22.38 -0.59
CA SER A 190 1.99 -23.55 -0.76
C SER A 190 2.83 -24.82 -0.71
N ILE A 191 2.21 -25.96 -0.39
CA ILE A 191 2.77 -27.31 -0.50
C ILE A 191 2.09 -27.98 -1.68
N ASP A 192 2.86 -28.69 -2.51
CA ASP A 192 2.33 -29.49 -3.63
C ASP A 192 2.58 -31.01 -3.47
N ARG A 193 3.67 -31.39 -2.80
CA ARG A 193 3.99 -32.78 -2.47
C ARG A 193 4.86 -32.91 -1.24
N VAL A 194 4.76 -34.09 -0.62
CA VAL A 194 5.69 -34.57 0.41
C VAL A 194 6.39 -35.81 -0.13
N ARG A 195 7.71 -35.88 -0.01
CA ARG A 195 8.50 -37.06 -0.38
C ARG A 195 9.02 -37.73 0.88
N LEU A 196 8.77 -39.03 1.01
CA LEU A 196 9.08 -39.81 2.21
C LEU A 196 10.03 -40.95 1.85
N CYS A 197 11.08 -41.21 2.62
CA CYS A 197 11.88 -42.42 2.45
C CYS A 197 11.27 -43.52 3.33
N VAL A 198 10.47 -44.38 2.71
CA VAL A 198 9.64 -45.37 3.39
C VAL A 198 9.72 -46.72 2.69
N ARG A 199 9.29 -47.75 3.40
CA ARG A 199 9.05 -49.10 2.86
C ARG A 199 7.78 -49.70 3.46
N SER A 200 7.22 -50.69 2.78
CA SER A 200 6.18 -51.52 3.36
C SER A 200 6.71 -52.28 4.58
N SER A 201 5.83 -52.56 5.52
CA SER A 201 5.97 -53.67 6.44
C SER A 201 5.71 -55.00 5.70
N PHE A 202 5.68 -56.11 6.45
CA PHE A 202 5.64 -57.46 5.90
C PHE A 202 4.32 -57.81 5.20
N ASN A 203 3.18 -57.39 5.77
CA ASN A 203 1.86 -57.69 5.24
C ASN A 203 1.33 -56.39 4.63
N ALA A 204 1.39 -56.24 3.31
CA ALA A 204 1.08 -54.97 2.64
C ALA A 204 -0.43 -54.66 2.54
N ASP A 205 -1.20 -54.99 3.58
CA ASP A 205 -2.65 -54.83 3.69
C ASP A 205 -3.08 -53.65 4.56
N ASP A 206 -2.16 -52.98 5.25
CA ASP A 206 -2.45 -51.81 6.06
C ASP A 206 -2.40 -50.50 5.25
N SER A 207 -2.81 -49.39 5.87
CA SER A 207 -2.66 -48.05 5.29
C SER A 207 -2.30 -47.00 6.33
N PHE A 208 -1.59 -45.96 5.92
CA PHE A 208 -1.26 -44.81 6.76
C PHE A 208 -1.70 -43.51 6.09
N ARG A 209 -1.78 -42.45 6.88
CA ARG A 209 -2.10 -41.09 6.44
C ARG A 209 -0.86 -40.22 6.49
N VAL A 210 -0.68 -39.41 5.46
CA VAL A 210 0.17 -38.23 5.48
C VAL A 210 -0.73 -37.03 5.74
N ARG A 211 -0.60 -36.45 6.93
CA ARG A 211 -1.36 -35.25 7.32
C ARG A 211 -0.45 -34.04 7.40
N VAL A 212 -0.90 -32.93 6.82
CA VAL A 212 -0.34 -31.61 7.12
C VAL A 212 -1.25 -30.99 8.17
N LEU A 213 -0.69 -30.67 9.34
CA LEU A 213 -1.40 -30.09 10.48
C LEU A 213 -0.87 -28.68 10.75
N ALA A 214 -1.72 -27.81 11.29
CA ALA A 214 -1.25 -26.55 11.86
C ALA A 214 -0.44 -26.82 13.13
N VAL A 215 0.47 -25.91 13.49
CA VAL A 215 1.29 -25.99 14.70
C VAL A 215 0.70 -25.13 15.81
N SER A 216 0.60 -25.68 17.01
CA SER A 216 0.10 -24.98 18.20
C SER A 216 1.12 -23.96 18.74
N GLY A 217 0.70 -23.11 19.67
CA GLY A 217 1.61 -22.18 20.38
C GLY A 217 2.74 -22.86 21.17
N LEU A 218 2.68 -24.18 21.37
CA LEU A 218 3.73 -24.98 22.00
C LEU A 218 4.79 -25.49 21.00
N GLY A 219 4.66 -25.18 19.71
CA GLY A 219 5.57 -25.72 18.68
C GLY A 219 5.35 -27.21 18.41
N LEU A 220 4.16 -27.73 18.72
CA LEU A 220 3.75 -29.12 18.49
C LEU A 220 2.58 -29.17 17.49
N PRO A 221 2.39 -30.28 16.75
CA PRO A 221 1.24 -30.44 15.88
C PRO A 221 -0.07 -30.25 16.66
N SER A 222 -0.98 -29.46 16.10
CA SER A 222 -2.34 -29.28 16.62
C SER A 222 -3.30 -30.28 15.98
N GLY A 223 -4.55 -30.31 16.45
CA GLY A 223 -5.62 -31.10 15.82
C GLY A 223 -6.19 -30.49 14.53
N ALA A 224 -5.78 -29.28 14.14
CA ALA A 224 -6.28 -28.62 12.93
C ALA A 224 -5.59 -29.20 11.68
N ILE A 225 -6.36 -29.94 10.89
CA ILE A 225 -5.90 -30.58 9.65
C ILE A 225 -5.94 -29.57 8.50
N LEU A 226 -4.81 -29.36 7.85
CA LEU A 226 -4.66 -28.54 6.65
C LEU A 226 -4.79 -29.38 5.37
N ALA A 227 -4.28 -30.61 5.39
CA ALA A 227 -4.49 -31.62 4.35
C ALA A 227 -4.32 -33.04 4.92
N ASP A 228 -4.96 -34.03 4.30
CA ASP A 228 -4.93 -35.45 4.71
C ASP A 228 -5.00 -36.35 3.46
N VAL A 229 -4.00 -37.22 3.29
CA VAL A 229 -3.92 -38.18 2.18
C VAL A 229 -3.66 -39.57 2.74
N VAL A 230 -4.44 -40.55 2.29
CA VAL A 230 -4.24 -41.97 2.64
C VAL A 230 -3.30 -42.62 1.63
N VAL A 231 -2.29 -43.32 2.12
CA VAL A 231 -1.32 -44.10 1.33
C VAL A 231 -1.48 -45.56 1.71
N LEU A 232 -1.72 -46.40 0.69
CA LEU A 232 -1.79 -47.85 0.84
C LEU A 232 -0.38 -48.40 0.98
N GLU A 233 -0.17 -49.31 1.92
CA GLU A 233 1.12 -49.96 2.12
C GLU A 233 1.57 -50.75 0.87
N SER A 234 0.61 -51.35 0.15
CA SER A 234 0.83 -52.03 -1.13
C SER A 234 1.39 -51.14 -2.24
N ALA A 235 1.35 -49.81 -2.09
CA ALA A 235 1.99 -48.86 -3.01
C ALA A 235 3.46 -48.60 -2.68
N LEU A 236 3.97 -49.12 -1.55
CA LEU A 236 5.35 -48.96 -1.12
C LEU A 236 6.23 -50.13 -1.59
N SER A 237 7.53 -49.86 -1.74
CA SER A 237 8.52 -50.93 -1.96
C SER A 237 8.84 -51.69 -0.67
N SER A 238 9.30 -52.93 -0.80
CA SER A 238 9.78 -53.73 0.35
C SER A 238 11.14 -53.25 0.89
N SER A 239 11.91 -52.52 0.08
CA SER A 239 13.13 -51.81 0.48
C SER A 239 12.86 -50.33 0.73
N MET A 240 13.71 -49.66 1.52
CA MET A 240 13.62 -48.20 1.70
C MET A 240 13.81 -47.48 0.37
N ALA A 241 12.81 -46.71 -0.05
CA ALA A 241 12.86 -45.88 -1.23
C ALA A 241 12.12 -44.56 -1.00
N TRP A 242 12.50 -43.53 -1.77
CA TRP A 242 11.76 -42.29 -1.79
C TRP A 242 10.43 -42.46 -2.53
N HIS A 243 9.33 -42.14 -1.86
CA HIS A 243 7.97 -42.19 -2.37
C HIS A 243 7.37 -40.77 -2.35
N ASP A 244 6.77 -40.35 -3.47
CA ASP A 244 6.12 -39.06 -3.60
C ASP A 244 4.63 -39.18 -3.24
N VAL A 245 4.18 -38.36 -2.29
CA VAL A 245 2.78 -38.25 -1.89
C VAL A 245 2.25 -36.89 -2.34
N PRO A 246 1.35 -36.83 -3.34
CA PRO A 246 0.75 -35.58 -3.78
C PRO A 246 -0.18 -35.05 -2.68
N ILE A 247 0.11 -33.85 -2.16
CA ILE A 247 -0.66 -33.24 -1.08
C ILE A 247 -0.61 -31.72 -1.22
N ALA A 248 -1.79 -31.10 -1.39
CA ALA A 248 -1.90 -29.68 -1.67
C ALA A 248 -2.32 -28.90 -0.42
N VAL A 249 -1.55 -27.87 -0.06
CA VAL A 249 -1.93 -26.85 0.93
C VAL A 249 -1.59 -25.50 0.35
N THR A 250 -2.56 -24.58 0.27
CA THR A 250 -2.36 -23.30 -0.41
C THR A 250 -2.51 -22.11 0.52
N GLY A 251 -1.79 -21.02 0.26
CA GLY A 251 -2.03 -19.73 0.92
C GLY A 251 -1.55 -19.67 2.37
N LEU A 252 -0.53 -20.46 2.71
CA LEU A 252 0.11 -20.36 4.02
C LEU A 252 0.88 -19.03 4.12
N PRO A 253 0.74 -18.26 5.21
CA PRO A 253 1.52 -17.03 5.37
C PRO A 253 3.01 -17.35 5.51
N ALA A 254 3.88 -16.41 5.11
CA ALA A 254 5.34 -16.63 5.08
C ALA A 254 5.97 -17.08 6.41
N GLY A 255 5.35 -16.78 7.55
CA GLY A 255 5.80 -17.23 8.88
C GLY A 255 5.09 -18.46 9.43
N ALA A 256 4.18 -19.08 8.66
CA ALA A 256 3.45 -20.25 9.13
C ALA A 256 4.39 -21.42 9.40
N SER A 257 4.19 -22.06 10.53
CA SER A 257 4.78 -23.36 10.82
C SER A 257 3.76 -24.44 10.52
N ILE A 258 4.24 -25.53 9.92
CA ILE A 258 3.42 -26.72 9.63
C ILE A 258 3.97 -27.93 10.37
N ALA A 259 3.13 -28.93 10.58
CA ALA A 259 3.55 -30.26 10.93
C ALA A 259 3.16 -31.24 9.82
N VAL A 260 4.09 -32.09 9.39
CA VAL A 260 3.79 -33.19 8.47
C VAL A 260 3.94 -34.49 9.24
N CYS A 261 2.83 -35.20 9.40
CA CYS A 261 2.68 -36.33 10.30
C CYS A 261 2.24 -37.59 9.55
N LEU A 262 2.82 -38.71 9.91
CA LEU A 262 2.53 -40.05 9.44
C LEU A 262 1.78 -40.79 10.53
N ILE A 263 0.53 -41.16 10.25
CA ILE A 263 -0.40 -41.71 11.24
C ILE A 263 -1.03 -42.98 10.67
N HIS A 264 -1.07 -44.06 11.45
CA HIS A 264 -1.78 -45.28 11.05
C HIS A 264 -3.25 -44.96 10.72
N ALA A 265 -3.76 -45.52 9.63
CA ALA A 265 -5.10 -45.22 9.13
C ALA A 265 -6.05 -46.42 9.25
N SER A 266 -5.60 -47.60 8.82
CA SER A 266 -6.37 -48.84 8.91
C SER A 266 -5.43 -50.04 8.92
N GLY A 267 -5.92 -51.15 9.46
CA GLY A 267 -5.14 -52.38 9.54
C GLY A 267 -4.95 -52.87 10.96
N SER A 268 -4.08 -53.85 11.14
CA SER A 268 -3.79 -54.41 12.47
C SER A 268 -2.32 -54.36 12.86
N GLY A 269 -1.40 -54.08 11.92
CA GLY A 269 0.04 -54.11 12.13
C GLY A 269 0.73 -52.76 12.00
N GLU A 270 1.92 -52.82 11.41
CA GLU A 270 2.72 -51.66 11.04
C GLU A 270 2.34 -51.27 9.61
N SER A 271 1.87 -50.05 9.36
CA SER A 271 1.47 -49.65 8.00
C SER A 271 2.63 -49.24 7.11
N CYS A 272 3.74 -48.81 7.72
CA CYS A 272 4.98 -48.51 7.01
C CYS A 272 6.13 -48.40 8.00
N ARG A 273 7.34 -48.49 7.46
CA ARG A 273 8.56 -48.10 8.15
C ARG A 273 9.19 -46.90 7.47
N VAL A 274 9.61 -45.93 8.27
CA VAL A 274 10.16 -44.66 7.82
C VAL A 274 11.65 -44.64 8.16
N ALA A 275 12.50 -44.32 7.19
CA ALA A 275 13.94 -44.23 7.43
C ALA A 275 14.22 -43.12 8.46
N ALA A 276 14.93 -43.48 9.53
CA ALA A 276 15.14 -42.62 10.68
C ALA A 276 16.52 -42.83 11.31
N ASN A 277 17.08 -41.76 11.87
CA ASN A 277 18.23 -41.82 12.76
C ASN A 277 17.84 -41.21 14.10
N LEU A 278 17.75 -42.05 15.14
CA LEU A 278 17.34 -41.65 16.49
C LEU A 278 18.45 -41.05 17.36
N LEU A 279 19.64 -40.90 16.79
CA LEU A 279 20.82 -40.29 17.43
C LEU A 279 21.37 -39.10 16.64
N GLY A 280 20.70 -38.68 15.56
CA GLY A 280 21.13 -37.60 14.69
C GLY A 280 20.56 -36.25 15.13
N PRO A 281 21.31 -35.14 15.03
CA PRO A 281 20.75 -33.83 15.26
C PRO A 281 19.70 -33.50 14.17
N PRO A 282 18.50 -33.02 14.53
CA PRO A 282 17.53 -32.60 13.54
C PRO A 282 18.03 -31.39 12.73
N PRO A 283 17.50 -31.18 11.51
CA PRO A 283 17.78 -29.96 10.75
C PRO A 283 17.46 -28.71 11.57
N ALA A 284 18.21 -27.63 11.39
CA ALA A 284 18.02 -26.39 12.17
C ALA A 284 16.59 -25.81 12.08
N THR A 285 15.89 -26.07 10.99
CA THR A 285 14.54 -25.58 10.69
C THR A 285 13.42 -26.59 10.98
N ALA A 286 13.75 -27.75 11.56
CA ALA A 286 12.81 -28.83 11.76
C ALA A 286 12.99 -29.53 13.10
N ARG A 287 11.91 -30.08 13.65
CA ARG A 287 11.91 -30.87 14.88
C ARG A 287 11.14 -32.15 14.64
N VAL A 288 11.71 -33.29 15.00
CA VAL A 288 10.96 -34.55 14.94
C VAL A 288 10.00 -34.62 16.13
N VAL A 289 8.80 -35.09 15.85
CA VAL A 289 7.77 -35.37 16.84
C VAL A 289 7.30 -36.81 16.69
N SER A 290 6.89 -37.40 17.80
CA SER A 290 6.29 -38.74 17.83
C SER A 290 5.02 -38.73 18.66
N SER A 291 4.14 -39.68 18.41
CA SER A 291 2.96 -39.96 19.23
C SER A 291 2.90 -41.45 19.54
N THR A 292 2.35 -41.78 20.72
CA THR A 292 1.95 -43.13 21.11
C THR A 292 0.43 -43.27 21.19
N THR A 293 -0.31 -42.22 20.80
CA THR A 293 -1.78 -42.13 20.88
C THR A 293 -2.41 -41.91 19.50
N GLY A 294 -1.76 -42.37 18.43
CA GLY A 294 -2.27 -42.22 17.06
C GLY A 294 -2.34 -40.77 16.60
N GLY A 295 -1.47 -39.90 17.14
CA GLY A 295 -1.41 -38.48 16.77
C GLY A 295 -2.33 -37.56 17.58
N SER A 296 -2.98 -38.05 18.65
CA SER A 296 -3.74 -37.19 19.57
C SER A 296 -2.84 -36.38 20.53
N VAL A 297 -1.69 -36.94 20.92
CA VAL A 297 -0.70 -36.29 21.79
C VAL A 297 0.68 -36.44 21.17
N TRP A 298 1.43 -35.34 21.07
CA TRP A 298 2.74 -35.30 20.44
C TRP A 298 3.83 -34.99 21.48
N ALA A 299 4.97 -35.67 21.34
CA ALA A 299 6.19 -35.41 22.10
C ALA A 299 7.34 -35.09 21.15
N LEU A 300 8.21 -34.16 21.56
CA LEU A 300 9.44 -33.83 20.81
C LEU A 300 10.44 -34.98 20.91
N GLN A 301 11.14 -35.23 19.81
CA GLN A 301 12.24 -36.17 19.72
C GLN A 301 13.51 -35.40 19.32
N PRO A 302 14.26 -34.86 20.30
CA PRO A 302 15.34 -33.89 20.04
C PRO A 302 16.56 -34.48 19.35
N SER A 303 16.72 -35.81 19.41
CA SER A 303 17.85 -36.53 18.81
C SER A 303 17.44 -37.35 17.59
N ALA A 304 16.23 -37.15 17.06
CA ALA A 304 15.73 -37.91 15.92
C ALA A 304 15.76 -37.10 14.63
N VAL A 305 15.99 -37.81 13.53
CA VAL A 305 15.85 -37.33 12.14
C VAL A 305 15.04 -38.37 11.38
N LEU A 306 14.03 -37.94 10.64
CA LEU A 306 13.32 -38.75 9.64
C LEU A 306 13.76 -38.33 8.24
N SER A 307 13.70 -39.24 7.28
CA SER A 307 13.97 -38.91 5.88
C SER A 307 12.70 -38.42 5.18
N MET A 308 12.52 -37.10 5.12
CA MET A 308 11.36 -36.44 4.53
C MET A 308 11.73 -35.13 3.83
N ARG A 309 11.07 -34.87 2.70
CA ARG A 309 11.14 -33.59 1.99
C ARG A 309 9.75 -33.03 1.76
N VAL A 310 9.62 -31.71 1.87
CA VAL A 310 8.38 -30.99 1.54
C VAL A 310 8.68 -30.08 0.37
N PHE A 311 7.88 -30.16 -0.69
CA PHE A 311 8.02 -29.31 -1.86
C PHE A 311 6.83 -28.37 -1.99
N GLY A 312 7.07 -27.24 -2.65
CA GLY A 312 6.03 -26.27 -2.89
C GLY A 312 6.53 -24.98 -3.51
N THR A 313 5.61 -24.04 -3.66
CA THR A 313 5.84 -22.75 -4.31
C THR A 313 5.79 -21.61 -3.30
N THR A 314 6.50 -20.52 -3.58
CA THR A 314 6.39 -19.27 -2.84
C THR A 314 5.75 -18.20 -3.70
N SER A 315 5.02 -17.31 -3.07
CA SER A 315 4.33 -16.19 -3.70
C SER A 315 4.88 -14.89 -3.14
N SER A 316 5.44 -14.05 -4.00
CA SER A 316 5.96 -12.73 -3.65
C SER A 316 5.26 -11.65 -4.44
N LEU A 317 5.21 -10.43 -3.91
CA LEU A 317 4.77 -9.30 -4.71
C LEU A 317 5.91 -8.97 -5.69
N SER A 318 5.62 -9.04 -6.99
CA SER A 318 6.50 -8.36 -7.95
C SER A 318 6.51 -6.88 -7.58
N THR A 319 7.65 -6.22 -7.59
CA THR A 319 7.70 -4.77 -7.46
C THR A 319 7.90 -4.18 -8.86
N PRO A 320 6.91 -4.21 -9.77
CA PRO A 320 7.05 -3.48 -11.01
C PRO A 320 7.06 -1.99 -10.64
N ALA A 321 8.22 -1.36 -10.81
CA ALA A 321 8.26 0.09 -10.89
C ALA A 321 7.71 0.47 -12.26
N VAL A 322 6.53 1.08 -12.28
CA VAL A 322 6.01 1.65 -13.52
C VAL A 322 6.67 3.01 -13.69
N ALA A 323 7.38 3.21 -14.81
CA ALA A 323 7.87 4.52 -15.19
C ALA A 323 6.66 5.34 -15.63
N THR A 324 6.32 6.37 -14.86
CA THR A 324 5.25 7.32 -15.19
C THR A 324 5.89 8.65 -15.54
N THR A 325 5.51 9.21 -16.69
CA THR A 325 5.90 10.57 -17.07
C THR A 325 4.99 11.55 -16.32
N ARG A 326 5.59 12.40 -15.48
CA ARG A 326 4.89 13.43 -14.72
C ARG A 326 5.27 14.81 -15.22
N LEU A 327 4.30 15.73 -15.18
CA LEU A 327 4.53 17.12 -15.52
C LEU A 327 5.11 17.85 -14.32
N GLY A 328 6.35 18.36 -14.44
CA GLY A 328 7.04 19.03 -13.34
C GLY A 328 6.87 20.55 -13.37
N GLN A 329 6.92 21.13 -14.57
CA GLN A 329 6.87 22.58 -14.76
C GLN A 329 6.24 22.91 -16.11
N ILE A 330 5.50 24.02 -16.18
CA ILE A 330 5.13 24.66 -17.44
C ILE A 330 5.80 26.03 -17.49
N VAL A 331 6.55 26.30 -18.56
CA VAL A 331 7.06 27.63 -18.88
C VAL A 331 6.04 28.35 -19.75
N ILE A 332 5.61 29.52 -19.30
CA ILE A 332 4.61 30.37 -19.93
C ILE A 332 5.34 31.59 -20.49
N SER A 333 5.20 31.87 -21.78
CA SER A 333 5.75 33.07 -22.41
C SER A 333 4.68 33.79 -23.20
N ALA A 334 4.56 35.10 -23.03
CA ALA A 334 3.59 35.91 -23.77
C ALA A 334 4.12 37.30 -24.09
N ARG A 335 3.61 37.91 -25.16
CA ARG A 335 3.93 39.28 -25.56
C ARG A 335 2.64 40.05 -25.83
N ALA A 336 2.43 41.16 -25.13
CA ALA A 336 1.29 42.05 -25.37
C ALA A 336 1.45 42.82 -26.69
N SER A 337 0.33 43.08 -27.38
CA SER A 337 0.32 43.88 -28.61
C SER A 337 0.57 45.37 -28.33
N GLY A 338 1.39 46.03 -29.15
CA GLY A 338 1.68 47.47 -29.05
C GLY A 338 3.17 47.85 -29.23
N ALA A 339 3.44 49.16 -29.34
CA ALA A 339 4.69 49.72 -29.87
C ALA A 339 5.99 49.38 -29.11
N ALA A 340 5.92 48.79 -27.92
CA ALA A 340 7.08 48.35 -27.14
C ALA A 340 6.98 46.91 -26.63
N GLY A 341 6.14 46.05 -27.25
CA GLY A 341 5.73 44.73 -26.78
C GLY A 341 6.82 43.94 -26.03
N ARG A 342 6.78 44.01 -24.70
CA ARG A 342 7.68 43.28 -23.81
C ARG A 342 7.22 41.83 -23.72
N THR A 343 8.14 40.90 -23.93
CA THR A 343 7.87 39.49 -23.67
C THR A 343 8.00 39.24 -22.17
N VAL A 344 6.97 38.67 -21.57
CA VAL A 344 6.96 38.21 -20.17
C VAL A 344 7.06 36.70 -20.18
N THR A 345 7.97 36.15 -19.37
CA THR A 345 8.13 34.71 -19.19
C THR A 345 8.00 34.36 -17.71
N GLN A 346 7.21 33.32 -17.41
CA GLN A 346 6.92 32.87 -16.07
C GLN A 346 6.93 31.34 -16.00
N GLY A 347 7.49 30.76 -14.93
CA GLY A 347 7.43 29.33 -14.68
C GLY A 347 6.33 28.99 -13.68
N ALA A 348 5.52 27.98 -13.99
CA ALA A 348 4.57 27.37 -13.06
C ALA A 348 5.09 25.99 -12.64
N ILE A 349 5.42 25.82 -11.35
CA ILE A 349 5.82 24.52 -10.79
C ILE A 349 4.56 23.80 -10.33
N LEU A 350 4.32 22.60 -10.86
CA LEU A 350 3.14 21.80 -10.48
C LEU A 350 3.46 21.00 -9.22
N ARG A 351 2.87 21.40 -8.08
CA ARG A 351 3.18 20.80 -6.78
C ARG A 351 2.78 19.33 -6.69
N ASN A 352 1.66 18.97 -7.31
CA ASN A 352 1.14 17.60 -7.30
C ASN A 352 1.73 16.70 -8.40
N ARG A 353 2.59 17.26 -9.27
CA ARG A 353 3.24 16.57 -10.40
C ARG A 353 2.30 15.60 -11.12
N PRO A 354 1.16 16.07 -11.66
CA PRO A 354 0.17 15.18 -12.24
C PRO A 354 0.78 14.31 -13.34
N ALA A 355 0.29 13.07 -13.45
CA ALA A 355 0.63 12.21 -14.57
C ALA A 355 0.04 12.81 -15.85
N LEU A 356 0.79 12.69 -16.96
CA LEU A 356 0.23 13.01 -18.27
C LEU A 356 -0.50 11.78 -18.82
N PRO A 357 -1.65 11.96 -19.50
CA PRO A 357 -2.41 10.89 -20.11
C PRO A 357 -1.66 10.19 -21.25
#